data_AF-A0A165ZEJ1-F1
#
_entry.id   AF-A0A165ZEJ1-F1
#
_cell.length_a   1.000
_cell.length_b   1.000
_cell.length_c   1.000
_cell.angle_alpha   90.00
_cell.angle_beta   90.00
_cell.angle_gamma   90.00
#
_symmetry.space_group_name_H-M   'P 1'
#
loop_
_entity.id
_entity.type
_entity.pdbx_description
1 polymer ?
#
loop_
_entity_poly.entity_id
_entity_poly.type
_entity_poly.pdbx_seq_one_letter_code
_entity_poly.pdbx_strand_id
1 'polypeptide(L)'
;PVRRILIQDFKSWLAWFLCRPNIVKSLIQEAYPQAEMSDLFDAYEVSAFLDHDGQPYLKAQSGEIRLLFALNVDGFNPFQMKEAGRKYTSTAMYMTCLNLPPHLRYRVENMFLVGIIPGPHEPATHNINHVL
;
A
#
# COMPACT_ATOMS: atom_id res chain seq x y z
N PRO A 1 -28.11 12.83 9.33
CA PRO A 1 -27.43 12.71 8.01
C PRO A 1 -26.73 11.35 7.87
N VAL A 2 -27.03 10.59 6.82
CA VAL A 2 -26.33 9.33 6.53
C VAL A 2 -24.93 9.66 6.00
N ARG A 3 -23.88 9.23 6.71
CA ARG A 3 -22.49 9.43 6.29
C ARG A 3 -22.18 8.39 5.21
N ARG A 4 -21.99 8.84 3.97
CA ARG A 4 -21.62 7.93 2.87
C ARG A 4 -20.15 7.56 3.03
N ILE A 5 -19.89 6.29 3.33
CA ILE A 5 -18.53 5.74 3.31
C ILE A 5 -18.28 5.26 1.89
N LEU A 6 -17.25 5.82 1.23
CA LEU A 6 -16.78 5.34 -0.06
C LEU A 6 -15.54 4.49 0.20
N ILE A 7 -15.65 3.19 -0.03
CA ILE A 7 -14.54 2.25 0.07
C ILE A 7 -14.19 1.84 -1.37
N GLN A 8 -12.92 1.98 -1.74
CA GLN A 8 -12.44 1.41 -2.98
C GLN A 8 -12.32 -0.11 -2.79
N ASP A 9 -12.99 -0.89 -3.64
CA ASP A 9 -12.84 -2.35 -3.58
C ASP A 9 -11.43 -2.76 -4.01
N PHE A 10 -10.72 -3.45 -3.13
CA PHE A 10 -9.33 -3.83 -3.37
C PHE A 10 -9.20 -4.80 -4.55
N LYS A 11 -10.12 -5.76 -4.70
CA LYS A 11 -10.07 -6.73 -5.80
C LYS A 11 -10.25 -6.05 -7.15
N SER A 12 -11.21 -5.15 -7.25
CA SER A 12 -11.47 -4.34 -8.44
C SER A 12 -10.29 -3.44 -8.77
N TRP A 13 -9.71 -2.77 -7.77
CA TRP A 13 -8.52 -1.96 -7.98
C TRP A 13 -7.32 -2.80 -8.42
N LEU A 14 -7.08 -3.95 -7.78
CA LEU A 14 -5.96 -4.83 -8.12
C LEU A 14 -6.09 -5.38 -9.54
N ALA A 15 -7.30 -5.82 -9.93
CA ALA A 15 -7.56 -6.28 -11.30
C ALA A 15 -7.29 -5.16 -12.31
N TRP A 16 -7.83 -3.97 -12.09
CA TRP A 16 -7.55 -2.80 -12.92
C TRP A 16 -6.06 -2.48 -12.99
N PHE A 17 -5.39 -2.45 -11.82
CA PHE A 17 -3.96 -2.13 -11.70
C PHE A 17 -3.10 -3.10 -12.50
N LEU A 18 -3.34 -4.41 -12.39
CA LEU A 18 -2.61 -5.43 -13.12
C LEU A 18 -2.94 -5.44 -14.63
N CYS A 19 -4.14 -5.02 -15.04
CA CYS A 19 -4.50 -4.89 -16.45
C CYS A 19 -3.86 -3.68 -17.16
N ARG A 20 -3.23 -2.75 -16.43
CA ARG A 20 -2.62 -1.57 -17.04
C ARG A 20 -1.38 -1.92 -17.87
N PRO A 21 -1.14 -1.22 -18.99
CA PRO A 21 0.05 -1.43 -19.80
C PRO A 21 1.33 -1.35 -18.97
N ASN A 22 2.23 -2.30 -19.21
CA ASN A 22 3.56 -2.40 -18.59
C ASN A 22 3.59 -2.68 -17.08
N ILE A 23 2.49 -2.64 -16.33
CA ILE A 23 2.52 -2.90 -14.87
C ILE A 23 3.09 -4.28 -14.57
N VAL A 24 2.48 -5.35 -15.12
CA VAL A 24 2.95 -6.73 -14.88
C VAL A 24 4.39 -6.93 -15.34
N LYS A 25 4.79 -6.30 -16.45
CA LYS A 25 6.15 -6.39 -16.99
C LYS A 25 7.19 -5.67 -16.11
N SER A 26 6.77 -4.66 -15.36
CA SER A 26 7.63 -3.89 -14.47
C SER A 26 7.73 -4.47 -13.06
N LEU A 27 7.00 -5.55 -12.76
CA LEU A 27 7.08 -6.17 -11.44
C LEU A 27 8.43 -6.86 -11.23
N ILE A 28 9.10 -6.51 -10.15
CA ILE A 28 10.20 -7.27 -9.56
C ILE A 28 9.58 -8.53 -8.94
N GLN A 29 9.99 -9.69 -9.45
CA GLN A 29 9.47 -10.99 -9.04
C GLN A 29 10.49 -11.76 -8.19
N GLU A 30 11.71 -11.28 -8.01
CA GLU A 30 12.71 -11.96 -7.21
C GLU A 30 13.43 -10.93 -6.34
N ALA A 31 13.70 -11.31 -5.09
CA ALA A 31 14.49 -10.50 -4.17
C ALA A 31 15.87 -11.14 -4.00
N TYR A 32 16.90 -10.31 -4.04
CA TYR A 32 18.28 -10.73 -3.91
C TYR A 32 18.94 -9.85 -2.85
N PRO A 33 19.37 -10.43 -1.72
CA PRO A 33 19.96 -9.63 -0.66
C PRO A 33 21.24 -8.96 -1.15
N GLN A 34 21.39 -7.67 -0.87
CA GLN A 34 22.59 -6.90 -1.17
C GLN A 34 23.31 -6.51 0.12
N ALA A 35 24.63 -6.32 0.04
CA ALA A 35 25.42 -5.83 1.18
C ALA A 35 25.07 -4.38 1.54
N GLU A 36 24.81 -3.55 0.53
CA GLU A 36 24.28 -2.20 0.68
C GLU A 36 22.86 -2.15 0.12
N MET A 37 21.90 -1.83 0.97
CA MET A 37 20.49 -1.80 0.59
C MET A 37 20.09 -0.46 -0.01
N SER A 38 19.49 -0.51 -1.19
CA SER A 38 18.92 0.65 -1.90
C SER A 38 17.40 0.56 -2.03
N ASP A 39 16.86 -0.66 -2.01
CA ASP A 39 15.44 -0.97 -2.03
C ASP A 39 15.10 -2.08 -1.00
N LEU A 40 13.81 -2.21 -0.67
CA LEU A 40 13.34 -3.30 0.20
C LEU A 40 13.61 -4.69 -0.38
N PHE A 41 13.64 -4.84 -1.71
CA PHE A 41 13.99 -6.12 -2.35
C PHE A 41 15.46 -6.52 -2.18
N ASP A 42 16.31 -5.60 -1.69
CA ASP A 42 17.70 -5.88 -1.31
C ASP A 42 17.80 -6.45 0.12
N ALA A 43 16.69 -6.49 0.87
CA ALA A 43 16.68 -6.98 2.24
C ALA A 43 16.77 -8.51 2.32
N TYR A 44 17.51 -9.00 3.31
CA TYR A 44 17.55 -10.43 3.62
C TYR A 44 16.16 -10.96 3.99
N GLU A 45 15.39 -10.21 4.78
CA GLU A 45 14.06 -10.60 5.25
C GLU A 45 13.08 -10.83 4.09
N VAL A 46 13.19 -10.05 3.02
CA VAL A 46 12.32 -10.18 1.84
C VAL A 46 12.68 -11.40 1.00
N SER A 47 13.98 -11.69 0.85
CA SER A 47 14.44 -12.89 0.12
C SER A 47 14.30 -14.19 0.93
N ALA A 48 14.38 -14.10 2.26
CA ALA A 48 14.26 -15.22 3.18
C ALA A 48 12.80 -15.51 3.63
N PHE A 49 11.84 -14.67 3.25
CA PHE A 49 10.43 -14.92 3.55
C PHE A 49 9.96 -16.15 2.77
N LEU A 50 9.54 -17.21 3.47
CA LEU A 50 9.16 -18.49 2.87
C LEU A 50 7.64 -18.59 2.68
N ASP A 51 7.22 -19.30 1.64
CA ASP A 51 5.84 -19.73 1.46
C ASP A 51 5.53 -21.00 2.29
N HIS A 52 4.29 -21.47 2.17
CA HIS A 52 3.82 -22.67 2.86
C HIS A 52 4.58 -23.97 2.51
N ASP A 53 5.29 -24.00 1.38
CA ASP A 53 6.10 -25.13 0.91
C ASP A 53 7.57 -25.00 1.34
N GLY A 54 7.92 -23.96 2.10
CA GLY A 54 9.29 -23.65 2.51
C GLY A 54 10.17 -23.11 1.40
N GLN A 55 9.59 -22.65 0.27
CA GLN A 55 10.32 -21.99 -0.81
C GLN A 55 10.30 -20.47 -0.62
N PRO A 56 11.29 -19.71 -1.14
CA PRO A 56 11.23 -18.25 -1.11
C PRO A 56 9.91 -17.75 -1.70
N TYR A 57 9.15 -16.97 -0.93
CA TYR A 57 7.82 -16.51 -1.32
C TYR A 57 7.86 -15.77 -2.63
N LEU A 58 8.81 -14.87 -2.88
CA LEU A 58 8.83 -14.13 -4.13
C LEU A 58 9.14 -15.00 -5.35
N LYS A 59 9.70 -16.19 -5.20
CA LYS A 59 9.95 -17.12 -6.31
C LYS A 59 8.63 -17.70 -6.82
N ALA A 60 7.92 -16.92 -7.64
CA ALA A 60 6.62 -17.28 -8.20
C ALA A 60 6.73 -18.48 -9.14
N GLN A 61 5.75 -19.38 -9.06
CA GLN A 61 5.61 -20.50 -9.98
C GLN A 61 5.02 -20.05 -11.32
N SER A 62 5.09 -20.91 -12.34
CA SER A 62 4.50 -20.60 -13.64
C SER A 62 2.98 -20.44 -13.52
N GLY A 63 2.45 -19.30 -13.99
CA GLY A 63 1.02 -19.01 -13.99
C GLY A 63 0.50 -18.23 -12.78
N GLU A 64 1.36 -17.85 -11.84
CA GLU A 64 0.99 -17.00 -10.70
C GLU A 64 1.83 -15.72 -10.62
N ILE A 65 1.35 -14.77 -9.83
CA ILE A 65 2.06 -13.54 -9.45
C ILE A 65 1.99 -13.44 -7.93
N ARG A 66 3.13 -13.20 -7.29
CA ARG A 66 3.22 -13.01 -5.84
C ARG A 66 3.59 -11.57 -5.53
N LEU A 67 2.72 -10.90 -4.80
CA LEU A 67 2.81 -9.46 -4.55
C LEU A 67 3.12 -9.17 -3.08
N LEU A 68 3.92 -8.12 -2.88
CA LEU A 68 4.21 -7.48 -1.60
C LEU A 68 3.61 -6.08 -1.61
N PHE A 69 2.90 -5.72 -0.56
CA PHE A 69 2.37 -4.37 -0.36
C PHE A 69 2.90 -3.77 0.93
N ALA A 70 3.30 -2.51 0.89
CA ALA A 70 3.52 -1.72 2.10
C ALA A 70 2.22 -1.01 2.46
N LEU A 71 1.75 -1.21 3.70
CA LEU A 71 0.68 -0.41 4.28
C LEU A 71 1.29 0.84 4.92
N ASN A 72 0.88 2.00 4.44
CA ASN A 72 1.34 3.29 4.92
C ASN A 72 0.18 3.97 5.66
N VAL A 73 0.48 4.59 6.81
CA VAL A 73 -0.49 5.30 7.65
C VAL A 73 0.12 6.66 8.00
N ASP A 74 -0.43 7.73 7.43
CA ASP A 74 0.17 9.07 7.53
C ASP A 74 -0.86 10.13 7.96
N GLY A 75 -0.50 10.92 8.96
CA GLY A 75 -1.31 11.99 9.52
C GLY A 75 -0.91 13.35 8.94
N PHE A 76 -1.84 14.03 8.27
CA PHE A 76 -1.60 15.33 7.64
C PHE A 76 -2.67 16.35 8.02
N ASN A 77 -2.36 17.64 7.86
CA ASN A 77 -3.36 18.71 7.98
C ASN A 77 -3.98 18.99 6.59
N PRO A 78 -5.25 18.61 6.33
CA PRO A 78 -5.89 18.81 5.03
C PRO A 78 -6.11 20.30 4.69
N PHE A 79 -5.99 21.20 5.67
CA PHE A 79 -6.14 22.64 5.49
C PHE A 79 -4.80 23.39 5.36
N GLN A 80 -3.70 22.65 5.17
CA GLN A 80 -2.31 23.14 5.14
C GLN A 80 -1.80 23.64 6.50
N MET A 81 -0.49 23.54 6.70
CA MET A 81 0.18 24.09 7.88
C MET A 81 0.38 25.60 7.71
N LYS A 82 -0.59 26.40 8.17
CA LYS A 82 -0.45 27.85 8.34
C LYS A 82 -0.42 28.17 9.83
N GLU A 83 0.41 29.12 10.28
CA GLU A 83 0.54 29.46 11.70
C GLU A 83 -0.78 29.94 12.33
N ALA A 84 -1.63 30.62 11.56
CA ALA A 84 -2.99 31.01 11.93
C ALA A 84 -4.08 30.00 11.46
N GLY A 85 -3.67 28.83 10.97
CA GLY A 85 -4.55 27.81 10.40
C GLY A 85 -5.22 26.94 11.46
N ARG A 86 -6.33 26.29 11.06
CA ARG A 86 -7.00 25.30 11.91
C ARG A 86 -6.05 24.14 12.22
N LYS A 87 -5.83 23.86 13.50
CA LYS A 87 -5.17 22.63 13.96
C LYS A 87 -6.13 21.45 13.73
N TYR A 88 -5.88 20.69 12.68
CA TYR A 88 -6.66 19.51 12.32
C TYR A 88 -5.71 18.47 11.75
N THR A 89 -5.91 17.21 12.13
CA THR A 89 -5.18 16.06 11.57
C THR A 89 -6.18 15.15 10.89
N SER A 90 -5.84 14.67 9.70
CA SER A 90 -6.52 13.57 9.03
C SER A 90 -5.49 12.49 8.75
N THR A 91 -5.84 11.23 8.97
CA THR A 91 -4.92 10.12 8.72
C THR A 91 -5.33 9.39 7.46
N ALA A 92 -4.45 9.32 6.46
CA ALA A 92 -4.64 8.49 5.28
C ALA A 92 -4.00 7.12 5.50
N MET A 93 -4.70 6.07 5.07
CA MET A 93 -4.18 4.71 4.96
C MET A 93 -4.13 4.33 3.50
N TYR A 94 -2.97 3.93 3.00
CA TYR A 94 -2.78 3.57 1.59
C TYR A 94 -1.75 2.47 1.42
N MET A 95 -1.93 1.66 0.38
CA MET A 95 -1.01 0.59 0.02
C MET A 95 -0.22 0.93 -1.23
N THR A 96 1.06 0.56 -1.23
CA THR A 96 1.95 0.64 -2.40
C THR A 96 2.43 -0.75 -2.77
N CYS A 97 2.37 -1.10 -4.06
CA CYS A 97 2.87 -2.38 -4.56
C CYS A 97 4.40 -2.36 -4.60
N LEU A 98 5.05 -3.03 -3.64
CA LEU A 98 6.51 -3.03 -3.51
C LEU A 98 7.20 -3.68 -4.71
N ASN A 99 6.53 -4.59 -5.43
CA ASN A 99 7.08 -5.19 -6.64
C ASN A 99 7.33 -4.16 -7.76
N LEU A 100 6.72 -2.97 -7.75
CA LEU A 100 7.10 -1.94 -8.71
C LEU A 100 8.47 -1.32 -8.35
N PRO A 101 9.31 -0.95 -9.32
CA PRO A 101 10.54 -0.23 -9.06
C PRO A 101 10.25 1.13 -8.41
N PRO A 102 11.18 1.70 -7.62
CA PRO A 102 10.95 2.90 -6.83
C PRO A 102 10.32 4.08 -7.58
N HIS A 103 10.75 4.31 -8.83
CA HIS A 103 10.27 5.41 -9.68
C HIS A 103 8.83 5.24 -10.21
N LEU A 104 8.24 4.04 -10.08
CA LEU A 104 6.84 3.74 -10.40
C LEU A 104 6.00 3.54 -9.14
N ARG A 105 6.56 2.91 -8.10
CA ARG A 105 5.87 2.47 -6.89
C ARG A 105 5.06 3.56 -6.18
N TYR A 106 5.62 4.76 -6.09
CA TYR A 106 5.02 5.89 -5.34
C TYR A 106 4.27 6.89 -6.21
N ARG A 107 4.02 6.56 -7.49
CA ARG A 107 3.14 7.40 -8.30
C ARG A 107 1.70 7.22 -7.84
N VAL A 108 0.96 8.32 -7.73
CA VAL A 108 -0.40 8.33 -7.17
C VAL A 108 -1.32 7.34 -7.88
N GLU A 109 -1.17 7.17 -9.20
CA GLU A 109 -1.94 6.21 -9.99
C GLU A 109 -1.67 4.73 -9.64
N ASN A 110 -0.56 4.43 -8.96
CA ASN A 110 -0.16 3.08 -8.54
C ASN A 110 -0.41 2.82 -7.05
N MET A 111 -1.01 3.77 -6.34
CA MET A 111 -1.33 3.67 -4.93
C MET A 111 -2.80 3.27 -4.76
N PHE A 112 -3.05 2.38 -3.81
CA PHE A 112 -4.41 2.01 -3.39
C PHE A 112 -4.78 2.79 -2.14
N LEU A 113 -5.88 3.54 -2.18
CA LEU A 113 -6.39 4.22 -0.99
C LEU A 113 -7.25 3.23 -0.19
N VAL A 114 -6.73 2.80 0.97
CA VAL A 114 -7.47 1.94 1.90
C VAL A 114 -8.58 2.73 2.57
N GLY A 115 -8.27 3.94 3.03
CA GLY A 115 -9.24 4.81 3.67
C GLY A 115 -8.64 6.07 4.26
N ILE A 116 -9.52 6.96 4.72
CA ILE A 116 -9.16 8.18 5.42
C ILE A 116 -9.89 8.20 6.75
N ILE A 117 -9.13 8.32 7.82
CA ILE A 117 -9.63 8.53 9.18
C ILE A 117 -9.70 10.05 9.40
N PRO A 118 -10.91 10.64 9.49
CA PRO A 118 -11.04 12.04 9.79
C PRO A 118 -10.69 12.27 11.27
N GLY A 119 -9.85 13.27 11.56
CA GLY A 119 -9.67 13.73 12.93
C GLY A 119 -10.70 14.79 13.33
N PRO A 120 -10.38 15.65 14.32
CA PRO A 120 -9.10 15.75 15.03
C PRO A 120 -8.91 14.67 16.12
N HIS A 121 -9.95 13.91 16.43
CA HIS A 121 -9.92 12.82 17.40
C HIS A 121 -9.97 11.47 16.72
N GLU A 122 -9.54 10.43 17.44
CA GLU A 122 -9.72 9.06 16.99
C GLU A 122 -11.20 8.74 16.74
N PRO A 123 -11.50 7.89 15.74
CA PRO A 123 -12.87 7.46 15.50
C PRO A 123 -13.38 6.66 16.71
N ALA A 124 -14.52 7.08 17.28
CA ALA A 124 -15.18 6.29 18.32
C ALA A 124 -15.51 4.88 17.79
N THR A 125 -15.53 3.87 18.67
CA THR A 125 -15.67 2.44 18.31
C THR A 125 -16.82 2.16 17.33
N HIS A 126 -18.00 2.76 17.56
CA HIS A 126 -19.16 2.58 16.69
C HIS A 126 -18.95 3.08 15.24
N ASN A 127 -18.02 4.01 15.01
CA ASN A 127 -17.68 4.47 13.66
C ASN A 127 -16.88 3.45 12.86
N ILE A 128 -16.22 2.50 13.53
CA ILE A 128 -15.35 1.48 12.91
C ILE A 128 -16.12 0.17 12.67
N ASN A 129 -17.20 -0.08 13.43
CA ASN A 129 -18.01 -1.30 13.32
C ASN A 129 -18.56 -1.59 11.92
N HIS A 130 -18.66 -0.60 11.05
CA HIS A 130 -19.15 -0.77 9.68
C HIS A 130 -18.04 -1.15 8.68
N VAL A 131 -16.78 -1.21 9.14
CA VAL A 131 -15.58 -1.45 8.34
C VAL A 131 -14.90 -2.78 8.70
N LEU A 132 -15.19 -3.32 9.89
CA LEU A 132 -14.75 -4.63 10.40
C LEU A 132 -15.83 -5.70 10.15
#